data_AF-A0A3D3A9Q1-F1
#
_entry.id   AF-A0A3D3A9Q1-F1
#
_cell.length_a   1.000
_cell.length_b   1.000
_cell.length_c   1.000
_cell.angle_alpha   90.00
_cell.angle_beta   90.00
_cell.angle_gamma   90.00
#
_symmetry.space_group_name_H-M   'P 1'
#
loop_
_entity.id
_entity.type
_entity.pdbx_description
1 polymer ?
#
loop_
_entity_poly.entity_id
_entity_poly.type
_entity_poly.pdbx_seq_one_letter_code
_entity_poly.pdbx_strand_id
1 'polypeptide(L)'
;MNTKSTDSTKSHTKNALDAGLYIVATPLGHARDITLRALDVLGAADLILCEDTRTSSKLLMLHQIKTPSTAYHEHNGQKMRPK
;
A
#
# COMPACT_ATOMS: atom_id res chain seq x y z
N MET A 1 -31.09 -23.47 27.94
CA MET A 1 -30.05 -22.65 28.61
C MET A 1 -28.91 -22.48 27.63
N ASN A 2 -28.88 -21.37 26.90
CA ASN A 2 -27.89 -21.09 25.88
C ASN A 2 -27.15 -19.81 26.25
N THR A 3 -25.94 -19.93 26.79
CA THR A 3 -25.02 -18.80 26.92
C THR A 3 -24.09 -18.81 25.71
N LYS A 4 -24.40 -17.96 24.72
CA LYS A 4 -23.52 -17.63 23.61
C LYS A 4 -22.23 -17.03 24.18
N SER A 5 -21.12 -17.76 24.09
CA SER A 5 -19.79 -17.18 24.22
C SER A 5 -19.48 -16.39 22.95
N THR A 6 -19.78 -15.10 22.99
CA THR A 6 -19.31 -14.12 22.00
C THR A 6 -17.86 -13.77 22.32
N ASP A 7 -16.90 -14.51 21.77
CA ASP A 7 -15.49 -14.18 21.87
C ASP A 7 -15.03 -13.38 20.63
N SER A 8 -15.12 -12.05 20.78
CA SER A 8 -14.12 -11.02 20.44
C SER A 8 -13.24 -11.08 19.18
N THR A 9 -13.62 -11.73 18.07
CA THR A 9 -12.92 -11.51 16.78
C THR A 9 -13.27 -10.12 16.19
N LYS A 10 -12.69 -9.06 16.77
CA LYS A 10 -12.62 -7.74 16.13
C LYS A 10 -11.81 -7.90 14.85
N SER A 11 -12.53 -8.08 13.75
CA SER A 11 -12.09 -7.85 12.37
C SER A 11 -11.15 -6.65 12.35
N HIS A 12 -9.90 -6.85 11.90
CA HIS A 12 -8.97 -5.76 11.62
C HIS A 12 -9.71 -4.79 10.69
N THR A 13 -10.10 -3.65 11.24
CA THR A 13 -10.70 -2.56 10.48
C THR A 13 -9.75 -2.24 9.35
N LYS A 14 -10.12 -2.57 8.11
CA LYS A 14 -9.50 -1.97 6.93
C LYS A 14 -9.48 -0.47 7.21
N ASN A 15 -8.30 0.11 7.42
CA ASN A 15 -8.18 1.56 7.51
C ASN A 15 -8.66 2.10 6.16
N ALA A 16 -9.88 2.63 6.13
CA ALA A 16 -10.40 3.31 4.97
C ALA A 16 -9.52 4.53 4.74
N LEU A 17 -8.77 4.54 3.65
CA LEU A 17 -8.08 5.73 3.20
C LEU A 17 -9.12 6.68 2.61
N ASP A 18 -9.09 7.94 3.02
CA ASP A 18 -9.87 8.98 2.35
C ASP A 18 -9.37 9.13 0.91
N ALA A 19 -10.26 9.52 -0.01
CA ALA A 19 -9.91 9.74 -1.41
C ALA A 19 -8.82 10.82 -1.53
N GLY A 20 -7.71 10.48 -2.20
CA GLY A 20 -6.59 11.40 -2.34
C GLY A 20 -5.32 10.76 -2.89
N LEU A 21 -4.29 11.59 -3.05
CA LEU A 21 -2.95 11.16 -3.43
C LEU A 21 -2.06 11.11 -2.19
N TYR A 22 -1.56 9.92 -1.88
CA TYR A 22 -0.66 9.69 -0.76
C TYR A 22 0.77 9.53 -1.24
N ILE A 23 1.66 10.38 -0.74
CA ILE A 23 3.10 10.25 -1.00
C ILE A 23 3.73 9.45 0.13
N VAL A 24 4.32 8.32 -0.23
CA VAL A 24 4.93 7.37 0.71
C VAL A 24 6.42 7.27 0.39
N ALA A 25 7.26 7.51 1.40
CA ALA A 25 8.69 7.29 1.28
C ALA A 25 9.00 5.78 1.32
N THR A 26 9.77 5.31 0.36
CA THR A 26 10.31 3.95 0.34
C THR A 26 11.69 3.92 1.01
N PRO A 27 12.08 2.82 1.68
CA PRO A 27 13.42 2.70 2.25
C PRO A 27 14.52 2.80 1.19
N LEU A 28 15.60 3.52 1.49
CA LEU A 28 16.74 3.71 0.58
C LEU A 28 17.71 2.51 0.54
N GLY A 29 17.51 1.50 1.39
CA GLY A 29 18.39 0.33 1.44
C GLY A 29 17.75 -0.89 2.07
N HIS A 30 17.36 -0.81 3.35
CA HIS A 30 16.86 -1.97 4.07
C HIS A 30 15.33 -2.01 4.13
N ALA A 31 14.74 -3.13 3.68
CA ALA A 31 13.29 -3.26 3.52
C ALA A 31 12.49 -3.12 4.83
N ARG A 32 13.12 -3.35 6.00
CA ARG A 32 12.47 -3.19 7.31
C ARG A 32 12.48 -1.75 7.84
N ASP A 33 13.12 -0.82 7.16
CA ASP A 33 13.12 0.59 7.56
C ASP A 33 11.84 1.31 7.08
N ILE A 34 10.89 0.55 6.53
CA ILE A 34 9.56 1.02 6.19
C ILE A 34 8.75 1.31 7.45
N THR A 35 7.97 2.39 7.42
CA THR A 35 7.09 2.74 8.54
C THR A 35 5.81 1.91 8.53
N LEU A 36 5.21 1.67 9.70
CA LEU A 36 3.90 1.00 9.80
C LEU A 36 2.83 1.74 8.98
N ARG A 37 2.82 3.07 9.05
CA ARG A 37 1.91 3.90 8.25
C ARG A 37 2.09 3.69 6.74
N ALA A 38 3.32 3.51 6.26
CA ALA A 38 3.57 3.22 4.84
C ALA A 38 2.97 1.87 4.44
N LEU A 39 3.09 0.84 5.30
CA LEU A 39 2.47 -0.46 5.06
C LEU A 39 0.94 -0.35 5.01
N ASP A 40 0.34 0.38 5.95
CA ASP A 40 -1.11 0.60 6.00
C ASP A 40 -1.60 1.29 4.73
N VAL A 41 -0.92 2.37 4.30
CA VAL A 41 -1.30 3.13 3.11
C VAL A 41 -1.13 2.28 1.84
N LEU A 42 0.02 1.62 1.67
CA LEU A 42 0.27 0.80 0.47
C LEU A 42 -0.67 -0.40 0.40
N GLY A 43 -1.03 -1.00 1.54
CA GLY A 43 -1.96 -2.13 1.62
C GLY A 43 -3.43 -1.76 1.43
N ALA A 44 -3.81 -0.51 1.72
CA ALA A 44 -5.19 -0.03 1.60
C ALA A 44 -5.48 0.76 0.31
N ALA A 45 -4.45 1.19 -0.42
CA ALA A 45 -4.61 1.92 -1.68
C ALA A 45 -5.25 1.05 -2.79
N ASP A 46 -5.95 1.69 -3.73
CA ASP A 46 -6.49 1.01 -4.91
C ASP A 46 -5.41 0.77 -6.00
N LEU A 47 -4.42 1.68 -6.07
CA LEU A 47 -3.33 1.64 -7.04
C LEU A 47 -2.07 2.29 -6.45
N ILE A 48 -0.92 1.66 -6.67
CA ILE A 48 0.40 2.20 -6.32
C ILE A 48 1.10 2.67 -7.60
N LEU A 49 1.57 3.90 -7.60
CA LEU A 49 2.42 4.45 -8.66
C LEU A 49 3.88 4.39 -8.21
N CYS A 50 4.71 3.65 -8.94
CA CYS A 50 6.12 3.43 -8.59
C CYS A 50 7.04 4.14 -9.60
N GLU A 51 8.17 4.68 -9.13
CA GLU A 51 9.25 5.19 -10.00
C GLU A 51 10.18 4.08 -10.52
N ASP A 52 10.40 3.02 -9.76
CA ASP A 52 11.03 1.80 -10.27
C ASP A 52 10.19 0.62 -9.81
N THR A 53 9.50 -0.02 -10.75
CA THR A 53 8.65 -1.18 -10.47
C THR A 53 9.46 -2.40 -10.05
N ARG A 54 10.75 -2.52 -10.41
CA ARG A 54 11.59 -3.68 -10.04
C ARG A 54 11.92 -3.66 -8.56
N THR A 55 12.30 -2.50 -8.03
CA THR A 55 12.61 -2.31 -6.61
C THR A 55 11.33 -2.34 -5.78
N SER A 56 10.30 -1.63 -6.23
CA SER A 56 9.02 -1.55 -5.52
C SER A 56 8.31 -2.90 -5.46
N SER A 57 8.33 -3.70 -6.53
CA SER A 57 7.70 -5.04 -6.51
C SER A 57 8.34 -5.97 -5.48
N LYS A 58 9.66 -5.91 -5.29
CA LYS A 58 10.36 -6.69 -4.25
C LYS A 58 9.93 -6.25 -2.85
N LEU A 59 9.87 -4.94 -2.62
CA LEU A 59 9.43 -4.38 -1.33
C LEU A 59 7.98 -4.80 -1.01
N LEU A 60 7.06 -4.66 -1.98
CA LEU A 60 5.66 -5.05 -1.80
C LEU A 60 5.52 -6.56 -1.55
N MET A 61 6.29 -7.39 -2.27
CA MET A 61 6.31 -8.84 -2.06
C MET A 61 6.80 -9.22 -0.67
N LEU A 62 7.90 -8.63 -0.19
CA LEU A 62 8.45 -8.89 1.15
C LEU A 62 7.44 -8.58 2.27
N HIS A 63 6.61 -7.55 2.07
CA HIS A 63 5.56 -7.13 3.02
C HIS A 63 4.18 -7.69 2.71
N GLN A 64 4.07 -8.64 1.76
CA GLN A 64 2.81 -9.30 1.36
C GLN A 64 1.70 -8.35 0.90
N ILE A 65 2.08 -7.19 0.34
CA ILE A 65 1.14 -6.21 -0.21
C ILE A 65 0.72 -6.66 -1.60
N LYS A 66 -0.59 -6.85 -1.81
CA LYS A 66 -1.19 -7.33 -3.07
C LYS A 66 -1.77 -6.21 -3.95
N THR A 67 -1.64 -4.97 -3.52
CA THR A 67 -2.15 -3.81 -4.23
C THR A 67 -1.54 -3.72 -5.62
N PRO A 68 -2.35 -3.52 -6.68
CA PRO A 68 -1.84 -3.33 -8.04
C PRO A 68 -0.85 -2.16 -8.09
N SER A 69 0.26 -2.34 -8.81
CA SER A 69 1.27 -1.29 -8.98
C SER A 69 1.53 -1.01 -10.46
N THR A 70 1.69 0.26 -10.82
CA THR A 70 2.02 0.71 -12.19
C THR A 70 3.23 1.63 -12.18
N ALA A 71 4.02 1.56 -13.24
CA ALA A 71 5.14 2.46 -13.50
C ALA A 71 4.66 3.90 -13.78
N TYR A 72 5.13 4.87 -13.00
CA TYR A 72 4.96 6.29 -13.23
C TYR A 72 6.32 6.98 -13.19
N HIS A 73 6.86 7.28 -14.38
CA HIS A 73 8.20 7.84 -14.57
C HIS A 73 8.12 8.96 -15.61
N GLU A 74 9.15 9.80 -15.72
CA GLU A 74 9.14 11.00 -16.58
C GLU A 74 8.71 10.73 -18.04
N HIS A 75 9.09 9.59 -18.61
CA HIS A 75 8.71 9.20 -19.98
C HIS A 75 7.21 8.83 -20.15
N ASN A 76 6.51 8.48 -19.07
CA ASN A 76 5.09 8.11 -19.10
C ASN A 76 4.18 9.16 -18.41
N GLY A 77 4.78 10.09 -17.65
CA GLY A 77 4.05 11.12 -16.91
C GLY A 77 3.24 12.05 -17.81
N GLN A 78 3.75 12.39 -19.01
CA GLN A 78 3.00 13.22 -19.96
C GLN A 78 1.71 12.56 -20.48
N LYS A 79 1.63 11.22 -20.50
CA LYS A 79 0.43 10.49 -20.94
C LYS A 79 -0.56 10.23 -19.80
N MET A 80 -0.03 10.08 -18.58
CA MET A 80 -0.81 9.72 -17.38
C MET A 80 -1.37 10.93 -16.62
N ARG A 81 -0.85 12.15 -16.86
CA ARG A 81 -1.40 13.37 -16.27
C ARG A 81 -2.75 13.70 -16.93
N PRO A 82 -3.84 13.85 -16.16
CA PRO A 82 -5.09 14.37 -16.72
C PRO A 82 -4.84 15.77 -17.30
N LYS A 83 -5.50 16.07 -18.44
CA LYS A 83 -5.49 17.39 -19.06
C LYS A 83 -6.31 18.40 -18.26
#